data_AF-A0A8J3AI01-F1
#
_entry.id   AF-A0A8J3AI01-F1
#
_cell.length_a   1.000
_cell.length_b   1.000
_cell.length_c   1.000
_cell.angle_alpha   90.00
_cell.angle_beta   90.00
_cell.angle_gamma   90.00
#
_symmetry.space_group_name_H-M   'P 1'
#
loop_
_entity.id
_entity.type
_entity.pdbx_description
1 polymer ?
#
loop_
_entity_poly.entity_id
_entity_poly.type
_entity_poly.pdbx_seq_one_letter_code
_entity_poly.pdbx_strand_id
1 'polypeptide(L)'
;MNLAREANLDLVEVAPNAKPPVAKLIDYGKYKYNEKIKAREARRNQSTAEIKEIRFRLKIDDHDFEVKKGHVERFLSGGDKVKVTIMLRGREQSRPIGGVELLNRLADEVTELGTVESKPRQDGRNIIMVLAPKGKKVHTQSEQRRRGATARAERQARQAARLAAKQGKVAEQAPASAPEVESEQE
;
A
#
# COMPACT_ATOMS: atom_id res chain seq x y z
N MET A 1 12.10 -42.96 1.98
CA MET A 1 11.05 -42.79 0.93
C MET A 1 9.79 -43.60 1.20
N ASN A 2 9.88 -44.81 1.76
CA ASN A 2 8.70 -45.68 1.98
C ASN A 2 7.60 -45.00 2.80
N LEU A 3 7.95 -44.34 3.91
CA LEU A 3 7.01 -43.59 4.75
C LEU A 3 6.26 -42.44 4.03
N ALA A 4 6.87 -41.84 3.02
CA ALA A 4 6.27 -40.74 2.24
C ALA A 4 5.24 -41.28 1.24
N ARG A 5 5.58 -42.40 0.57
CA ARG A 5 4.72 -43.10 -0.38
C ARG A 5 3.49 -43.70 0.31
N GLU A 6 3.66 -44.28 1.50
CA GLU A 6 2.55 -44.82 2.31
C GLU A 6 1.56 -43.74 2.75
N ALA A 7 2.05 -42.52 3.00
CA ALA A 7 1.23 -41.39 3.42
C ALA A 7 0.70 -40.52 2.26
N ASN A 8 1.02 -40.85 0.99
CA ASN A 8 0.76 -39.99 -0.19
C ASN A 8 1.27 -38.54 -0.02
N LEU A 9 2.44 -38.37 0.62
CA LEU A 9 3.09 -37.08 0.87
C LEU A 9 4.48 -37.04 0.22
N ASP A 10 5.04 -35.85 0.05
CA ASP A 10 6.39 -35.68 -0.47
C ASP A 10 7.42 -35.61 0.67
N LEU A 11 8.61 -36.15 0.43
CA LEU A 11 9.77 -35.93 1.31
C LEU A 11 10.50 -34.68 0.84
N VAL A 12 10.39 -33.57 1.59
CA VAL A 12 10.98 -32.29 1.22
C VAL A 12 12.08 -31.90 2.21
N GLU A 13 13.26 -31.58 1.68
CA GLU A 13 14.38 -31.05 2.47
C GLU A 13 14.14 -29.57 2.80
N VAL A 14 13.87 -29.28 4.08
CA VAL A 14 13.57 -27.91 4.55
C VAL A 14 14.81 -27.19 5.08
N ALA A 15 15.84 -27.93 5.49
CA ALA A 15 17.10 -27.37 5.98
C ALA A 15 18.30 -28.14 5.43
N PRO A 16 18.79 -27.78 4.21
CA PRO A 16 19.93 -28.44 3.59
C PRO A 16 21.26 -28.12 4.30
N ASN A 17 21.34 -27.00 5.01
CA ASN A 17 22.56 -26.54 5.69
C ASN A 17 22.76 -27.13 7.09
N ALA A 18 21.82 -27.94 7.60
CA ALA A 18 21.94 -28.60 8.89
C ALA A 18 22.78 -29.90 8.77
N LYS A 19 23.49 -30.28 9.83
CA LYS A 19 24.21 -31.57 9.93
C LYS A 19 23.62 -32.41 11.07
N PRO A 20 22.89 -33.50 10.76
CA PRO A 20 22.48 -33.99 9.44
C PRO A 20 21.35 -33.15 8.79
N PRO A 21 21.17 -33.21 7.44
CA PRO A 21 20.10 -32.49 6.75
C PRO A 21 18.72 -32.90 7.26
N VAL A 22 17.84 -31.92 7.45
CA VAL A 22 16.50 -32.18 8.00
C VAL A 22 15.47 -32.20 6.87
N ALA A 23 14.91 -33.38 6.62
CA ALA A 23 13.81 -33.60 5.70
C ALA A 23 12.47 -33.72 6.46
N LYS A 24 11.41 -33.13 5.90
CA LYS A 24 10.06 -33.15 6.46
C LYS A 24 9.09 -33.74 5.44
N LEU A 25 8.15 -34.56 5.93
CA LEU A 25 7.06 -35.09 5.13
C LEU A 25 5.98 -34.01 4.99
N ILE A 26 5.79 -33.47 3.79
CA ILE A 26 4.81 -32.42 3.49
C ILE A 26 4.29 -32.58 2.06
N ASP A 27 3.08 -32.10 1.80
CA ASP A 27 2.60 -31.90 0.43
C ASP A 27 3.30 -30.68 -0.18
N TYR A 28 4.14 -30.91 -1.19
CA TYR A 28 4.93 -29.86 -1.80
C TYR A 28 4.08 -28.82 -2.55
N GLY A 29 2.97 -29.25 -3.17
CA GLY A 29 2.05 -28.38 -3.88
C GLY A 29 1.37 -27.39 -2.93
N LYS A 30 0.84 -27.90 -1.82
CA LYS A 30 0.21 -27.09 -0.76
C LYS A 30 1.22 -26.15 -0.09
N TYR A 31 2.44 -26.63 0.17
CA TYR A 31 3.52 -25.82 0.74
C TYR A 31 3.88 -24.64 -0.15
N LYS A 32 4.11 -24.87 -1.46
CA LYS A 32 4.45 -23.82 -2.43
C LYS A 32 3.33 -22.79 -2.60
N TYR A 33 2.06 -23.24 -2.52
CA TYR A 33 0.92 -22.33 -2.52
C TYR A 33 0.91 -21.43 -1.28
N ASN A 34 1.06 -22.00 -0.08
CA ASN A 34 1.08 -21.25 1.17
C ASN A 34 2.26 -20.28 1.24
N GLU A 35 3.44 -20.67 0.75
CA GLU A 35 4.61 -19.79 0.68
C GLU A 35 4.36 -18.60 -0.25
N LYS A 36 3.74 -18.82 -1.43
CA LYS A 36 3.34 -17.73 -2.34
C LYS A 36 2.32 -16.79 -1.71
N ILE A 37 1.32 -17.33 -0.99
CA ILE A 37 0.32 -16.52 -0.29
C ILE A 37 0.99 -15.70 0.81
N LYS A 38 1.83 -16.32 1.64
CA LYS A 38 2.57 -15.65 2.71
C LYS A 38 3.52 -14.58 2.17
N ALA A 39 4.21 -14.85 1.06
CA ALA A 39 5.09 -13.88 0.40
C ALA A 39 4.28 -12.69 -0.17
N ARG A 40 3.10 -12.95 -0.75
CA ARG A 40 2.19 -11.91 -1.24
C ARG A 40 1.63 -11.07 -0.10
N GLU A 41 1.28 -11.69 1.02
CA GLU A 41 0.80 -11.02 2.22
C GLU A 41 1.91 -10.18 2.87
N ALA A 42 3.12 -10.72 2.99
CA ALA A 42 4.29 -10.01 3.48
C ALA A 42 4.62 -8.79 2.61
N ARG A 43 4.61 -8.94 1.27
CA ARG A 43 4.80 -7.82 0.34
C ARG A 43 3.69 -6.77 0.43
N ARG A 44 2.45 -7.17 0.72
CA ARG A 44 1.32 -6.24 0.88
C ARG A 44 1.39 -5.48 2.21
N ASN A 45 1.84 -6.14 3.26
CA ASN A 45 1.99 -5.55 4.60
C ASN A 45 3.28 -4.72 4.73
N GLN A 46 4.29 -4.99 3.90
CA GLN A 46 5.46 -4.14 3.76
C GLN A 46 5.03 -2.82 3.10
N SER A 47 4.88 -1.80 3.93
CA SER A 47 4.62 -0.44 3.48
C SER A 47 5.96 0.20 3.11
N THR A 48 6.18 0.41 1.82
CA THR A 48 7.35 1.13 1.31
C THR A 48 7.13 2.62 1.53
N ALA A 49 8.00 3.25 2.32
CA ALA A 49 8.04 4.71 2.42
C ALA A 49 8.53 5.27 1.07
N GLU A 50 7.70 6.04 0.40
CA GLU A 50 8.06 6.67 -0.87
C GLU A 50 8.74 8.02 -0.60
N ILE A 51 9.64 8.43 -1.49
CA ILE A 51 10.22 9.78 -1.46
C ILE A 51 9.36 10.66 -2.34
N LYS A 52 8.71 11.66 -1.74
CA LYS A 52 7.94 12.68 -2.44
C LYS A 52 8.79 13.92 -2.63
N GLU A 53 8.84 14.44 -3.85
CA GLU A 53 9.62 15.64 -4.16
C GLU A 53 8.70 16.86 -4.23
N ILE A 54 9.07 17.95 -3.53
CA ILE A 54 8.38 19.24 -3.60
C ILE A 54 9.38 20.30 -4.05
N ARG A 55 8.97 21.11 -5.02
CA ARG A 55 9.81 22.17 -5.59
C ARG A 55 9.35 23.54 -5.13
N PHE A 56 10.29 24.30 -4.58
CA PHE A 56 10.09 25.68 -4.15
C PHE A 56 10.82 26.64 -5.09
N ARG A 57 10.32 27.87 -5.16
CA ARG A 57 11.00 29.00 -5.79
C ARG A 57 11.58 29.87 -4.69
N LEU A 58 12.69 30.56 -4.97
CA LEU A 58 13.34 31.44 -4.00
C LEU A 58 12.45 32.62 -3.59
N LYS A 59 11.71 33.18 -4.56
CA LYS A 59 10.70 34.22 -4.35
C LYS A 59 9.32 33.58 -4.33
N ILE A 60 8.96 33.01 -3.19
CA ILE A 60 7.64 32.44 -2.95
C ILE A 60 6.76 33.50 -2.29
N ASP A 61 5.47 33.50 -2.64
CA ASP A 61 4.45 34.29 -1.95
C ASP A 61 4.01 33.57 -0.67
N ASP A 62 3.56 34.32 0.34
CA ASP A 62 3.16 33.76 1.64
C ASP A 62 2.04 32.70 1.49
N HIS A 63 1.09 32.92 0.57
CA HIS A 63 0.03 31.94 0.33
C HIS A 63 0.54 30.65 -0.34
N ASP A 64 1.45 30.77 -1.32
CA ASP A 64 2.06 29.60 -1.98
C ASP A 64 2.96 28.81 -1.01
N PHE A 65 3.60 29.50 -0.05
CA PHE A 65 4.37 28.85 1.01
C PHE A 65 3.47 28.01 1.91
N GLU A 66 2.36 28.57 2.40
CA GLU A 66 1.37 27.86 3.23
C GLU A 66 0.82 26.60 2.54
N VAL A 67 0.47 26.70 1.26
CA VAL A 67 -0.06 25.55 0.50
C VAL A 67 0.99 24.44 0.39
N LYS A 68 2.24 24.78 0.05
CA LYS A 68 3.31 23.79 -0.06
C LYS A 68 3.72 23.21 1.28
N LYS A 69 3.71 24.01 2.35
CA LYS A 69 3.86 23.54 3.74
C LYS A 69 2.79 22.50 4.05
N GLY A 70 1.52 22.78 3.79
CA GLY A 70 0.43 21.80 3.97
C GLY A 70 0.66 20.49 3.19
N HIS A 71 1.26 20.54 2.00
CA HIS A 71 1.67 19.33 1.27
C HIS A 71 2.81 18.58 1.97
N VAL A 72 3.83 19.28 2.47
CA VAL A 72 4.92 18.68 3.25
C VAL A 72 4.35 17.97 4.49
N GLU A 73 3.50 18.65 5.26
CA GLU A 73 2.85 18.10 6.45
C GLU A 73 1.99 16.88 6.14
N ARG A 74 1.25 16.91 5.03
CA ARG A 74 0.43 15.78 4.57
C ARG A 74 1.29 14.56 4.22
N PHE A 75 2.42 14.75 3.55
CA PHE A 75 3.32 13.64 3.20
C PHE A 75 4.04 13.07 4.42
N LEU A 76 4.51 13.93 5.33
CA LEU A 76 5.13 13.49 6.58
C LEU A 76 4.12 12.76 7.48
N SER A 77 2.88 13.24 7.55
CA SER A 77 1.78 12.55 8.25
C SER A 77 1.41 11.22 7.59
N GLY A 78 1.65 11.09 6.28
CA GLY A 78 1.50 9.85 5.51
C GLY A 78 2.62 8.83 5.72
N GLY A 79 3.71 9.21 6.39
CA GLY A 79 4.88 8.35 6.59
C GLY A 79 5.85 8.34 5.40
N ASP A 80 5.68 9.24 4.43
CA ASP A 80 6.57 9.40 3.29
C ASP A 80 7.73 10.35 3.64
N LYS A 81 8.88 10.13 3.01
CA LYS A 81 10.01 11.06 3.09
C LYS A 81 9.78 12.20 2.10
N VAL A 82 10.12 13.42 2.49
CA VAL A 82 9.93 14.59 1.62
C VAL A 82 11.28 15.17 1.24
N LYS A 83 11.55 15.22 -0.06
CA LYS A 83 12.71 15.90 -0.63
C LYS A 83 12.29 17.27 -1.13
N VAL A 84 12.72 18.30 -0.43
CA VAL A 84 12.42 19.68 -0.78
C VAL A 84 13.58 20.20 -1.64
N THR A 85 13.23 20.73 -2.82
CA THR A 85 14.22 21.24 -3.79
C THR A 85 13.90 22.67 -4.16
N ILE A 86 14.84 23.59 -3.92
CA ILE A 86 14.79 24.95 -4.47
C ILE A 86 15.69 24.99 -5.70
N MET A 87 15.17 25.46 -6.83
CA MET A 87 16.01 25.74 -8.00
C MET A 87 16.51 27.17 -7.95
N LEU A 88 17.81 27.34 -8.08
CA LEU A 88 18.44 28.64 -8.26
C LEU A 88 18.50 28.94 -9.77
N ARG A 89 17.94 30.08 -10.19
CA ARG A 89 17.96 30.48 -11.61
C ARG A 89 18.80 31.74 -11.82
N GLY A 90 19.72 31.66 -12.79
CA GLY A 90 20.51 32.80 -13.25
C GLY A 90 21.38 33.40 -12.15
N ARG A 91 21.13 34.68 -11.82
CA ARG A 91 21.91 35.48 -10.85
C ARG A 91 21.75 35.03 -9.40
N GLU A 92 20.84 34.10 -9.12
CA GLU A 92 20.58 33.59 -7.77
C GLU A 92 21.59 32.52 -7.34
N GLN A 93 22.41 31.99 -8.27
CA GLN A 93 23.49 31.06 -7.92
C GLN A 93 24.56 31.67 -7.00
N SER A 94 24.72 33.00 -7.01
CA SER A 94 25.66 33.71 -6.13
C SER A 94 25.10 33.99 -4.73
N ARG A 95 23.80 33.78 -4.51
CA ARG A 95 23.13 34.00 -3.21
C ARG A 95 22.42 32.74 -2.71
N PRO A 96 23.17 31.70 -2.31
CA PRO A 96 22.57 30.49 -1.74
C PRO A 96 21.93 30.72 -0.37
N ILE A 97 22.33 31.76 0.36
CA ILE A 97 21.90 32.07 1.73
C ILE A 97 20.37 32.16 1.84
N GLY A 98 19.71 32.90 0.94
CA GLY A 98 18.25 33.06 1.01
C GLY A 98 17.45 31.77 0.80
N GLY A 99 18.00 30.83 0.01
CA GLY A 99 17.36 29.52 -0.19
C GLY A 99 17.55 28.60 1.02
N VAL A 100 18.71 28.68 1.67
CA VAL A 100 18.99 27.95 2.91
C VAL A 100 18.12 28.45 4.06
N GLU A 101 17.97 29.77 4.21
CA GLU A 101 17.11 30.39 5.22
C GLU A 101 15.65 29.98 5.07
N LEU A 102 15.12 29.95 3.84
CA LEU A 102 13.75 29.50 3.57
C LEU A 102 13.53 28.04 3.98
N LEU A 103 14.51 27.16 3.69
CA LEU A 103 14.43 25.76 4.06
C LEU A 103 14.57 25.54 5.57
N ASN A 104 15.40 26.33 6.24
CA ASN A 104 15.51 26.31 7.70
C ASN A 104 14.19 26.74 8.35
N ARG A 105 13.57 27.84 7.88
CA ARG A 105 12.24 28.26 8.36
C ARG A 105 11.20 27.15 8.19
N LEU A 106 11.17 26.51 7.01
CA LEU A 106 10.27 25.39 6.77
C LEU A 106 10.57 24.18 7.66
N ALA A 107 11.84 23.91 7.98
CA ALA A 107 12.22 22.86 8.91
C ALA A 107 11.75 23.17 10.35
N ASP A 108 11.89 24.43 10.79
CA ASP A 108 11.46 24.88 12.11
C ASP A 108 9.94 24.71 12.29
N GLU A 109 9.15 25.17 11.31
CA GLU A 109 7.68 25.05 11.34
C GLU A 109 7.19 23.59 11.30
N VAL A 110 7.97 22.68 10.71
CA VAL A 110 7.60 21.26 10.53
C VAL A 110 8.26 20.35 11.59
N THR A 111 8.94 20.93 12.60
CA THR A 111 9.68 20.18 13.64
C THR A 111 8.81 19.23 14.47
N GLU A 112 7.51 19.50 14.55
CA GLU A 112 6.54 18.63 15.25
C GLU A 112 6.29 17.32 14.49
N LEU A 113 6.21 17.38 13.15
CA LEU A 113 5.83 16.27 12.30
C LEU A 113 7.01 15.55 11.65
N GLY A 114 8.16 16.23 11.51
CA GLY A 114 9.32 15.73 10.80
C GLY A 114 10.65 15.98 11.52
N THR A 115 11.66 15.25 11.10
CA THR A 115 13.07 15.43 11.50
C THR A 115 13.91 15.63 10.24
N VAL A 116 14.87 16.56 10.29
CA VAL A 116 15.79 16.82 9.18
C VAL A 116 16.78 15.65 9.05
N GLU A 117 16.67 14.86 7.98
CA GLU A 117 17.59 13.77 7.68
C GLU A 117 18.84 14.30 6.98
N SER A 118 18.64 15.19 6.00
CA SER A 118 19.73 15.89 5.32
C SER A 118 19.50 17.40 5.41
N LYS A 119 20.46 18.09 6.02
CA LYS A 119 20.48 19.56 6.11
C LYS A 119 20.44 20.19 4.70
N PRO A 120 19.94 21.44 4.57
CA PRO A 120 19.98 22.15 3.29
C PRO A 120 21.40 22.22 2.74
N ARG A 121 21.64 21.59 1.59
CA ARG A 121 22.92 21.66 0.88
C ARG A 121 22.68 22.10 -0.55
N GLN A 122 23.59 22.93 -1.05
CA GLN A 122 23.61 23.33 -2.44
C GLN A 122 24.24 22.21 -3.28
N ASP A 123 23.44 21.65 -4.19
CA ASP A 123 23.84 20.69 -5.22
C ASP A 123 23.76 21.38 -6.59
N GLY A 124 24.85 22.07 -6.94
CA GLY A 124 24.97 22.83 -8.19
C GLY A 124 23.92 23.93 -8.34
N ARG A 125 22.91 23.67 -9.19
CA ARG A 125 21.82 24.61 -9.47
C ARG A 125 20.63 24.47 -8.51
N ASN A 126 20.64 23.48 -7.63
CA ASN A 126 19.55 23.18 -6.73
C ASN A 126 20.04 23.27 -5.28
N ILE A 127 19.17 23.67 -4.36
CA ILE A 127 19.37 23.46 -2.93
C ILE A 127 18.38 22.38 -2.50
N ILE A 128 18.89 21.33 -1.87
CA ILE A 128 18.11 20.14 -1.52
C ILE A 128 18.14 19.98 0.00
N MET A 129 16.97 19.70 0.57
CA MET A 129 16.79 19.27 1.95
C MET A 129 15.92 18.01 1.96
N VAL A 130 16.22 17.06 2.85
CA VAL A 130 15.40 15.85 3.03
C VAL A 130 14.85 15.81 4.45
N LEU A 131 13.53 15.74 4.54
CA LEU A 131 12.77 15.61 5.76
C LEU A 131 12.26 14.17 5.88
N ALA A 132 12.46 13.58 7.05
CA ALA A 132 11.91 12.30 7.42
C ALA A 132 10.74 12.49 8.41
N PRO A 133 9.68 11.67 8.35
CA PRO A 133 8.56 11.76 9.26
C PRO A 133 8.98 11.34 10.68
N LYS A 134 8.52 12.11 11.67
CA LYS A 134 8.77 11.85 13.10
C LYS A 134 7.79 10.78 13.57
N GLY A 135 8.24 9.53 13.54
CA GLY A 135 7.49 8.36 13.99
C GLY A 135 7.16 7.37 12.86
N LYS A 136 7.01 6.09 13.24
CA LYS A 136 6.63 4.99 12.32
C LYS A 136 5.14 5.06 11.95
N LYS A 137 4.65 6.17 11.42
CA LYS A 137 3.29 6.27 10.86
C LYS A 137 3.28 5.83 9.41
N VAL A 138 3.79 4.64 9.10
CA VAL A 138 3.73 4.06 7.74
C VAL A 138 2.32 3.52 7.40
N HIS A 139 1.33 3.85 8.24
CA HIS A 139 0.15 3.03 8.41
C HIS A 139 -1.14 3.65 7.84
N THR A 140 -1.17 4.93 7.50
CA THR A 140 -2.42 5.55 6.98
C THR A 140 -2.79 5.05 5.60
N GLN A 141 -1.83 4.85 4.68
CA GLN A 141 -2.13 4.36 3.33
C GLN A 141 -2.36 2.83 3.26
N SER A 142 -1.61 2.04 4.04
CA SER A 142 -1.80 0.59 4.10
C SER A 142 -3.12 0.24 4.80
N GLU A 143 -3.50 0.97 5.86
CA GLU A 143 -4.84 0.85 6.47
C GLU A 143 -5.95 1.36 5.57
N GLN A 144 -5.79 2.49 4.89
CA GLN A 144 -6.83 2.97 3.97
C GLN A 144 -7.03 2.00 2.81
N ARG A 145 -5.96 1.43 2.25
CA ARG A 145 -6.07 0.36 1.24
C ARG A 145 -6.70 -0.90 1.82
N ARG A 146 -6.37 -1.29 3.05
CA ARG A 146 -6.97 -2.44 3.74
C ARG A 146 -8.45 -2.22 4.02
N ARG A 147 -8.84 -1.05 4.55
CA ARG A 147 -10.24 -0.61 4.73
C ARG A 147 -11.00 -0.52 3.41
N GLY A 148 -10.36 -0.03 2.36
CA GLY A 148 -10.94 0.02 1.02
C GLY A 148 -11.18 -1.37 0.43
N ALA A 149 -10.25 -2.32 0.65
CA ALA A 149 -10.39 -3.70 0.21
C ALA A 149 -11.49 -4.45 0.99
N THR A 150 -11.55 -4.28 2.32
CA THR A 150 -12.63 -4.88 3.14
C THR A 150 -13.99 -4.32 2.77
N ALA A 151 -14.11 -3.00 2.57
CA ALA A 151 -15.37 -2.37 2.15
C ALA A 151 -15.81 -2.79 0.74
N ARG A 152 -14.87 -3.04 -0.19
CA ARG A 152 -15.18 -3.57 -1.53
C ARG A 152 -15.61 -5.04 -1.48
N ALA A 153 -14.92 -5.85 -0.68
CA ALA A 153 -15.28 -7.26 -0.48
C ALA A 153 -16.66 -7.40 0.18
N GLU A 154 -16.98 -6.57 1.17
CA GLU A 154 -18.28 -6.57 1.83
C GLU A 154 -19.42 -6.15 0.88
N ARG A 155 -19.18 -5.13 0.03
CA ARG A 155 -20.13 -4.76 -1.04
C ARG A 155 -20.35 -5.88 -2.06
N GLN A 156 -19.28 -6.54 -2.49
CA GLN A 156 -19.37 -7.68 -3.41
C GLN A 156 -20.10 -8.86 -2.78
N ALA A 157 -19.86 -9.17 -1.51
CA ALA A 157 -20.58 -10.21 -0.78
C ALA A 157 -22.09 -9.90 -0.64
N ARG A 158 -22.45 -8.66 -0.29
CA ARG A 158 -23.87 -8.22 -0.25
C ARG A 158 -24.54 -8.29 -1.62
N GLN A 159 -23.82 -7.90 -2.68
CA GLN A 159 -24.33 -7.97 -4.06
C GLN A 159 -24.53 -9.41 -4.53
N ALA A 160 -23.59 -10.30 -4.22
CA ALA A 160 -23.69 -11.74 -4.52
C ALA A 160 -24.85 -12.40 -3.75
N ALA A 161 -25.00 -12.11 -2.45
CA ALA A 161 -26.11 -12.61 -1.65
C ALA A 161 -27.48 -12.15 -2.18
N ARG A 162 -27.59 -10.88 -2.62
CA ARG A 162 -28.82 -10.33 -3.23
C ARG A 162 -29.13 -10.96 -4.59
N LEU A 163 -28.12 -11.27 -5.40
CA LEU A 163 -28.30 -11.97 -6.68
C LEU A 163 -28.71 -13.44 -6.47
N ALA A 164 -28.12 -14.13 -5.48
CA ALA A 164 -28.48 -15.49 -5.11
C ALA A 164 -29.92 -15.57 -4.57
N ALA A 165 -30.33 -14.64 -3.72
CA ALA A 165 -31.73 -14.55 -3.24
C ALA A 165 -32.72 -14.26 -4.38
N LYS A 166 -32.31 -13.51 -5.41
CA LYS A 166 -33.12 -13.26 -6.60
C LYS A 166 -33.22 -14.50 -7.51
N GLN A 167 -32.15 -15.29 -7.65
CA GLN A 167 -32.15 -16.53 -8.41
C GLN A 167 -32.97 -17.63 -7.72
N GLY A 168 -32.91 -17.75 -6.39
CA GLY A 168 -33.75 -18.68 -5.62
C GLY A 168 -35.24 -18.42 -5.80
N LYS A 169 -35.66 -17.14 -5.76
CA LYS A 169 -37.06 -16.76 -6.00
C LYS A 169 -37.55 -17.00 -7.43
N VAL A 170 -36.66 -17.01 -8.42
CA VAL A 170 -37.00 -17.31 -9.83
C VAL A 170 -37.08 -18.83 -10.06
N ALA A 171 -36.25 -19.62 -9.37
CA ALA A 171 -36.30 -21.08 -9.42
C ALA A 171 -37.53 -21.66 -8.69
N GLU A 172 -38.02 -21.00 -7.65
CA GLU A 172 -39.23 -21.43 -6.91
C GLU A 172 -40.55 -21.09 -7.64
N GLN A 173 -40.49 -20.25 -8.70
CA GLN A 173 -41.67 -19.86 -9.51
C GLN A 173 -41.81 -20.63 -10.84
N ALA A 174 -40.98 -21.63 -11.11
CA ALA A 174 -41.17 -22.54 -12.25
C ALA A 174 -41.00 -24.00 -11.76
N PRO A 175 -42.01 -24.90 -11.83
CA PRO A 175 -43.09 -24.95 -12.82
C PRO A 175 -44.52 -25.21 -12.24
N ALA A 176 -45.55 -24.60 -12.82
CA ALA A 176 -46.93 -25.10 -12.78
C ALA A 176 -47.75 -24.49 -13.94
N SER A 177 -47.43 -24.88 -15.17
CA SER A 177 -48.34 -24.70 -16.30
C SER A 177 -48.29 -25.95 -17.18
N ALA A 178 -48.92 -27.00 -16.68
CA ALA A 178 -49.51 -28.06 -17.49
C ALA A 178 -50.93 -28.25 -16.93
N PRO A 179 -52.00 -27.95 -17.68
CA PRO A 179 -53.30 -28.52 -17.39
C PRO A 179 -53.40 -29.87 -18.11
N GLU A 180 -53.54 -30.93 -17.32
CA GLU A 180 -54.09 -32.20 -17.77
C GLU A 180 -55.54 -32.01 -18.25
N VAL A 181 -55.81 -32.68 -19.37
CA VAL A 181 -57.08 -33.21 -19.87
C VAL A 181 -58.19 -33.40 -18.82
N GLU A 182 -59.38 -32.88 -19.13
CA GLU A 182 -60.63 -33.46 -18.63
C GLU A 182 -61.65 -33.54 -19.78
N SER A 183 -62.15 -34.75 -19.95
CA SER A 183 -63.15 -35.18 -20.92
C SER A 183 -64.53 -35.19 -20.27
N GLU A 184 -65.54 -34.53 -20.85
CA GLU A 184 -66.94 -34.95 -20.71
C GLU A 184 -67.86 -34.35 -21.81
N GLN A 185 -68.42 -35.27 -22.61
CA GLN A 185 -69.76 -35.35 -23.22
C GLN A 185 -70.50 -34.07 -23.68
N GLU A 186 -70.82 -33.99 -24.98
CA GLU A 186 -72.16 -34.26 -25.56
C GLU A 186 -72.05 -34.51 -27.08
#